data_AF-A0AAV3XT60-F1
#
_entry.id   AF-A0AAV3XT60-F1
#
_cell.length_a   1.000
_cell.length_b   1.000
_cell.length_c   1.000
_cell.angle_alpha   90.00
_cell.angle_beta   90.00
_cell.angle_gamma   90.00
#
_symmetry.space_group_name_H-M   'P 1'
#
loop_
_entity.id
_entity.type
_entity.pdbx_description
1 polymer ?
#
loop_
_entity_poly.entity_id
_entity_poly.type
_entity_poly.pdbx_seq_one_letter_code
_entity_poly.pdbx_strand_id
1 'polypeptide(L)'
;MNSPLDQTAYTQPVLFALEYALAQLWKSWLIQPTVVMGHSVGEYVAACVAGAFSLEDGLNLIAQRARLMHSLPQDGEMVVVLADESKVEAAIQPYLQQVAIAAINGSQNITISGKREAVAAIVATLETPKKFGRLVAPSIHCGAENRHERF
;
A
#
# COMPACT_ATOMS: atom_id res chain seq x y z
N MET A 1 11.98 -14.54 11.64
CA MET A 1 10.53 -14.63 11.91
C MET A 1 9.88 -14.87 10.57
N ASN A 2 9.23 -16.02 10.34
CA ASN A 2 8.44 -16.28 9.13
C ASN A 2 7.06 -16.74 9.59
N SER A 3 6.22 -15.79 9.97
CA SER A 3 4.80 -16.05 10.18
C SER A 3 4.11 -16.20 8.83
N PRO A 4 3.07 -17.05 8.69
CA PRO A 4 2.19 -16.99 7.53
C PRO A 4 1.65 -15.57 7.27
N LEU A 5 1.48 -14.76 8.32
CA LEU A 5 1.04 -13.37 8.21
C LEU A 5 2.01 -12.45 7.46
N ASP A 6 3.28 -12.86 7.27
CA ASP A 6 4.25 -12.10 6.50
C ASP A 6 4.05 -12.26 4.98
N GLN A 7 3.21 -13.22 4.56
CA GLN A 7 2.89 -13.43 3.15
C GLN A 7 1.63 -12.67 2.77
N THR A 8 1.71 -11.84 1.73
CA THR A 8 0.61 -11.01 1.23
C THR A 8 -0.70 -11.77 1.03
N ALA A 9 -0.63 -13.04 0.61
CA ALA A 9 -1.77 -13.93 0.43
C ALA A 9 -2.60 -14.10 1.71
N TYR A 10 -1.97 -14.07 2.89
CA TYR A 10 -2.63 -14.15 4.19
C TYR A 10 -2.78 -12.78 4.85
N THR A 11 -1.84 -11.85 4.67
CA THR A 11 -1.89 -10.53 5.32
C THR A 11 -3.15 -9.77 4.91
N GLN A 12 -3.48 -9.70 3.62
CA GLN A 12 -4.59 -8.86 3.16
C GLN A 12 -5.96 -9.38 3.61
N PRO A 13 -6.30 -10.69 3.50
CA PRO A 13 -7.58 -11.19 3.99
C PRO A 13 -7.71 -11.06 5.52
N VAL A 14 -6.62 -11.22 6.26
CA VAL A 14 -6.62 -11.03 7.73
C VAL A 14 -6.86 -9.57 8.09
N LEU A 15 -6.21 -8.62 7.41
CA LEU A 15 -6.46 -7.19 7.60
C LEU A 15 -7.91 -6.83 7.28
N PHE A 16 -8.45 -7.32 6.17
CA PHE A 16 -9.86 -7.12 5.81
C PHE A 16 -10.79 -7.62 6.92
N ALA A 17 -10.59 -8.85 7.41
CA ALA A 17 -11.43 -9.43 8.44
C ALA A 17 -11.36 -8.63 9.76
N LEU A 18 -10.17 -8.17 10.14
CA LEU A 18 -9.95 -7.35 11.32
C LEU A 18 -10.65 -5.99 11.19
N GLU A 19 -10.42 -5.26 10.10
CA GLU A 19 -11.03 -3.95 9.86
C GLU A 19 -12.56 -4.04 9.79
N TYR A 20 -13.10 -5.05 9.11
CA TYR A 20 -14.54 -5.29 9.05
C TYR A 20 -15.11 -5.61 10.44
N ALA A 21 -14.46 -6.49 11.21
CA ALA A 21 -14.90 -6.81 12.58
C ALA A 21 -14.89 -5.58 13.49
N LEU A 22 -13.88 -4.71 13.37
CA LEU A 22 -13.83 -3.44 14.09
C LEU A 22 -14.99 -2.52 13.68
N ALA A 23 -15.29 -2.39 12.38
CA ALA A 23 -16.44 -1.60 11.93
C ALA A 23 -17.77 -2.14 12.50
N GLN A 24 -17.94 -3.47 12.54
CA GLN A 24 -19.11 -4.11 13.15
C GLN A 24 -19.18 -3.88 14.66
N LEU A 25 -18.02 -3.87 15.36
CA LEU A 25 -17.95 -3.53 16.78
C LEU A 25 -18.43 -2.09 17.03
N TRP A 26 -17.95 -1.12 16.26
CA TRP A 26 -18.44 0.27 16.36
C TRP A 26 -19.95 0.38 16.11
N LYS A 27 -20.47 -0.31 15.09
CA LYS A 27 -21.92 -0.37 14.82
C LYS A 27 -22.70 -1.01 15.98
N SER A 28 -22.13 -2.00 16.66
CA SER A 28 -22.74 -2.63 17.84
C SER A 28 -22.89 -1.66 19.02
N TRP A 29 -22.04 -0.63 19.09
CA TRP A 29 -22.15 0.49 20.03
C TRP A 29 -23.05 1.62 19.52
N LEU A 30 -23.85 1.35 18.48
CA LEU A 30 -24.75 2.30 17.81
C LEU A 30 -24.03 3.47 17.11
N ILE A 31 -22.73 3.33 16.85
CA ILE A 31 -21.94 4.32 16.12
C ILE A 31 -22.00 3.98 14.63
N GLN A 32 -22.83 4.72 13.90
CA GLN A 32 -23.06 4.51 12.47
C GLN A 32 -22.22 5.49 11.64
N PRO A 33 -21.41 5.00 10.67
CA PRO A 33 -20.68 5.89 9.78
C PRO A 33 -21.63 6.54 8.76
N THR A 34 -21.55 7.86 8.61
CA THR A 34 -22.23 8.58 7.52
C THR A 34 -21.42 8.49 6.22
N VAL A 35 -20.10 8.36 6.32
CA VAL A 35 -19.15 8.25 5.21
C VAL A 35 -18.10 7.22 5.60
N VAL A 36 -17.62 6.46 4.61
CA VAL A 36 -16.48 5.56 4.75
C VAL A 36 -15.47 5.82 3.64
N MET A 37 -14.21 5.61 3.96
CA MET A 37 -13.08 5.71 3.03
C MET A 37 -12.08 4.62 3.40
N GLY A 38 -11.52 3.98 2.39
CA GLY A 38 -10.45 3.01 2.56
C GLY A 38 -9.22 3.44 1.75
N HIS A 39 -8.07 2.87 2.10
CA HIS A 39 -6.83 3.06 1.36
C HIS A 39 -6.33 1.70 0.88
N SER A 40 -6.20 1.51 -0.43
CA SER A 40 -5.76 0.26 -1.05
C SER A 40 -6.61 -0.95 -0.57
N VAL A 41 -6.07 -1.85 0.26
CA VAL A 41 -6.82 -2.99 0.84
C VAL A 41 -8.07 -2.53 1.61
N GLY A 42 -7.99 -1.40 2.31
CA GLY A 42 -9.10 -0.90 3.12
C GLY A 42 -10.32 -0.48 2.29
N GLU A 43 -10.18 -0.22 0.98
CA GLU A 43 -11.31 0.12 0.10
C GLU A 43 -12.33 -1.01 0.02
N TYR A 44 -11.86 -2.27 0.06
CA TYR A 44 -12.73 -3.44 0.06
C TYR A 44 -13.60 -3.48 1.33
N VAL A 45 -13.01 -3.13 2.47
CA VAL A 45 -13.72 -3.06 3.75
C VAL A 45 -14.71 -1.90 3.74
N ALA A 46 -14.27 -0.72 3.29
CA ALA A 46 -15.13 0.46 3.17
C ALA A 46 -16.36 0.17 2.30
N ALA A 47 -16.16 -0.44 1.13
CA ALA A 47 -17.25 -0.81 0.24
C ALA A 47 -18.21 -1.84 0.86
N CYS A 48 -17.71 -2.85 1.59
CA CYS A 48 -18.56 -3.76 2.39
C CYS A 48 -19.35 -3.02 3.46
N VAL A 49 -18.71 -2.12 4.22
CA VAL A 49 -19.35 -1.40 5.33
C VAL A 49 -20.43 -0.42 4.83
N ALA A 50 -20.21 0.17 3.65
CA ALA A 50 -21.17 1.00 2.92
C ALA A 50 -22.32 0.20 2.29
N GLY A 51 -22.21 -1.13 2.21
CA GLY A 51 -23.20 -1.99 1.57
C GLY A 51 -23.15 -2.01 0.05
N ALA A 52 -22.03 -1.59 -0.57
CA ALA A 52 -21.85 -1.67 -2.02
C ALA A 52 -21.77 -3.12 -2.52
N PHE A 53 -21.24 -4.03 -1.70
CA PHE A 53 -21.30 -5.48 -1.91
C PHE A 53 -21.34 -6.24 -0.58
N SER A 54 -21.70 -7.52 -0.64
CA SER A 54 -21.85 -8.38 0.53
C SER A 54 -20.50 -8.68 1.20
N LEU A 55 -20.52 -9.14 2.46
CA LEU A 55 -19.31 -9.61 3.14
C LEU A 55 -18.66 -10.78 2.39
N GLU A 56 -19.46 -11.69 1.85
CA GLU A 56 -18.98 -12.85 1.08
C GLU A 56 -18.26 -12.41 -0.19
N ASP A 57 -18.84 -11.47 -0.94
CA ASP A 57 -18.20 -10.89 -2.12
C ASP A 57 -16.90 -10.16 -1.76
N GLY A 58 -16.89 -9.39 -0.67
CA GLY A 58 -15.70 -8.70 -0.19
C GLY A 58 -14.57 -9.65 0.18
N LEU A 59 -14.88 -10.73 0.91
CA LEU A 59 -13.92 -11.78 1.26
C LEU A 59 -13.38 -12.49 0.02
N ASN A 60 -14.25 -12.80 -0.95
CA ASN A 60 -13.82 -13.38 -2.22
C ASN A 60 -12.88 -12.43 -2.97
N LEU A 61 -13.26 -11.17 -3.16
CA LEU A 61 -12.46 -10.17 -3.85
C LEU A 61 -11.08 -9.98 -3.21
N ILE A 62 -11.02 -9.81 -1.89
CA ILE A 62 -9.74 -9.60 -1.21
C ILE A 62 -8.85 -10.85 -1.26
N ALA A 63 -9.42 -12.06 -1.15
CA ALA A 63 -8.67 -13.30 -1.28
C ALA A 63 -8.08 -13.48 -2.69
N GLN A 64 -8.84 -13.15 -3.74
CA GLN A 64 -8.35 -13.19 -5.12
C GLN A 64 -7.23 -12.17 -5.33
N ARG A 65 -7.41 -10.93 -4.87
CA ARG A 65 -6.39 -9.88 -4.94
C ARG A 65 -5.11 -10.28 -4.21
N ALA A 66 -5.24 -10.79 -2.98
CA ALA A 66 -4.11 -11.21 -2.16
C ALA A 66 -3.30 -12.31 -2.85
N ARG A 67 -3.97 -13.30 -3.44
CA ARG A 67 -3.32 -14.38 -4.20
C ARG A 67 -2.59 -13.84 -5.43
N LEU A 68 -3.24 -12.98 -6.22
CA LEU A 68 -2.64 -12.39 -7.42
C LEU A 68 -1.41 -11.55 -7.06
N MET A 69 -1.52 -10.66 -6.08
CA MET A 69 -0.40 -9.83 -5.63
C MET A 69 0.75 -10.67 -5.08
N HIS A 70 0.44 -11.74 -4.34
CA HIS A 70 1.47 -12.66 -3.84
C HIS A 70 2.20 -13.42 -4.94
N SER A 71 1.52 -13.67 -6.08
CA SER A 71 2.11 -14.38 -7.23
C SER A 71 3.01 -13.51 -8.12
N LEU A 72 3.04 -12.20 -7.90
CA LEU A 72 3.88 -11.30 -8.69
C LEU A 72 5.38 -11.57 -8.44
N PRO A 73 6.27 -11.24 -9.39
CA PRO A 73 7.70 -11.40 -9.22
C PRO A 73 8.23 -10.71 -7.96
N GLN A 74 9.05 -11.42 -7.18
CA GLN A 74 9.61 -10.89 -5.93
C GLN A 74 10.85 -10.01 -6.16
N ASP A 75 10.95 -9.35 -7.32
CA ASP A 75 12.02 -8.41 -7.65
C ASP A 75 11.56 -6.94 -7.52
N GLY A 76 10.33 -6.72 -7.05
CA GLY A 76 9.81 -5.40 -6.74
C GLY A 76 10.02 -4.98 -5.28
N GLU A 77 9.98 -3.68 -5.07
CA GLU A 77 10.08 -3.02 -3.78
C GLU A 77 9.17 -1.80 -3.74
N MET A 78 8.59 -1.54 -2.57
CA MET A 78 7.81 -0.35 -2.30
C MET A 78 8.38 0.37 -1.08
N VAL A 79 8.58 1.68 -1.19
CA VAL A 79 9.22 2.53 -0.19
C VAL A 79 8.43 3.82 -0.01
N VAL A 80 8.25 4.21 1.26
CA VAL A 80 7.78 5.56 1.59
C VAL A 80 8.96 6.53 1.62
N VAL A 81 8.86 7.60 0.86
CA VAL A 81 9.78 8.73 0.79
C VAL A 81 9.17 9.92 1.52
N LEU A 82 9.92 10.46 2.49
CA LEU A 82 9.54 11.67 3.22
C LEU A 82 9.99 12.92 2.46
N ALA A 83 9.27 13.26 1.40
CA ALA A 83 9.48 14.43 0.57
C ALA A 83 8.16 14.85 -0.08
N ASP A 84 8.10 16.06 -0.64
CA ASP A 84 6.99 16.47 -1.47
C ASP A 84 6.99 15.74 -2.82
N GLU A 85 5.81 15.71 -3.45
CA GLU A 85 5.58 15.04 -4.73
C GLU A 85 6.54 15.52 -5.82
N SER A 86 6.77 16.83 -5.95
CA SER A 86 7.59 17.40 -7.02
C SER A 86 9.06 16.93 -6.92
N LYS A 87 9.58 16.82 -5.71
CA LYS A 87 10.92 16.28 -5.47
C LYS A 87 11.01 14.79 -5.81
N VAL A 88 9.97 14.02 -5.50
CA VAL A 88 9.91 12.59 -5.84
C VAL A 88 9.77 12.39 -7.35
N GLU A 89 8.92 13.16 -8.02
CA GLU A 89 8.77 13.14 -9.49
C GLU A 89 10.11 13.41 -10.20
N ALA A 90 10.86 14.42 -9.75
CA ALA A 90 12.19 14.70 -10.29
C ALA A 90 13.17 13.54 -10.08
N ALA A 91 13.11 12.88 -8.92
CA ALA A 91 14.00 11.77 -8.59
C ALA A 91 13.70 10.48 -9.39
N ILE A 92 12.43 10.20 -9.69
CA ILE A 92 12.03 9.02 -10.46
C ILE A 92 12.13 9.21 -11.97
N GLN A 93 12.31 10.45 -12.47
CA GLN A 93 12.31 10.77 -13.90
C GLN A 93 13.27 9.92 -14.75
N PRO A 94 14.49 9.55 -14.28
CA PRO A 94 15.36 8.63 -15.01
C PRO A 94 14.89 7.16 -15.03
N TYR A 95 13.92 6.80 -14.18
CA TYR A 95 13.50 5.43 -13.89
C TYR A 95 12.02 5.15 -14.21
N LEU A 96 11.33 6.00 -14.98
CA LEU A 96 9.88 5.90 -15.23
C LEU A 96 9.43 4.55 -15.83
N GLN A 97 10.32 3.82 -16.50
CA GLN A 97 10.02 2.47 -17.03
C GLN A 97 10.08 1.36 -15.96
N GLN A 98 10.59 1.68 -14.77
CA GLN A 98 10.88 0.72 -13.71
C GLN A 98 10.25 1.09 -12.37
N VAL A 99 9.94 2.37 -12.13
CA VAL A 99 9.42 2.92 -10.88
C VAL A 99 8.30 3.91 -11.16
N ALA A 100 7.26 3.85 -10.34
CA ALA A 100 6.14 4.78 -10.33
C ALA A 100 5.88 5.30 -8.90
N ILE A 101 5.16 6.42 -8.80
CA ILE A 101 4.52 6.86 -7.55
C ILE A 101 3.29 5.97 -7.34
N ALA A 102 3.29 5.21 -6.23
CA ALA A 102 2.24 4.27 -5.87
C ALA A 102 1.12 4.92 -5.03
N ALA A 103 1.46 5.92 -4.21
CA ALA A 103 0.49 6.63 -3.38
C ALA A 103 1.02 8.01 -2.94
N ILE A 104 0.11 8.97 -2.79
CA ILE A 104 0.36 10.28 -2.19
C ILE A 104 -0.39 10.33 -0.86
N ASN A 105 0.27 9.91 0.23
CA ASN A 105 -0.37 9.82 1.55
C ASN A 105 -0.44 11.17 2.28
N GLY A 106 0.31 12.16 1.79
CA GLY A 106 0.34 13.52 2.32
C GLY A 106 1.38 14.37 1.60
N SER A 107 1.42 15.66 1.91
CA SER A 107 2.29 16.65 1.23
C SER A 107 3.79 16.38 1.38
N GLN A 108 4.19 15.51 2.31
CA GLN A 108 5.57 15.11 2.57
C GLN A 108 5.69 13.58 2.75
N ASN A 109 4.73 12.81 2.25
CA ASN A 109 4.66 11.36 2.44
C ASN A 109 4.20 10.69 1.14
N ILE A 110 5.17 10.29 0.33
CA ILE A 110 4.94 9.75 -1.00
C ILE A 110 5.46 8.32 -1.03
N THR A 111 4.68 7.39 -1.55
CA THR A 111 5.11 6.00 -1.73
C THR A 111 5.54 5.79 -3.18
N ILE A 112 6.72 5.24 -3.41
CA ILE A 112 7.17 4.77 -4.72
C ILE A 112 7.20 3.24 -4.73
N SER A 113 6.91 2.63 -5.88
CA SER A 113 7.04 1.19 -6.09
C SER A 113 7.66 0.90 -7.46
N GLY A 114 8.39 -0.21 -7.55
CA GLY A 114 9.03 -0.59 -8.80
C GLY A 114 10.09 -1.67 -8.63
N LYS A 115 10.99 -1.79 -9.61
CA LYS A 115 12.14 -2.69 -9.54
C LYS A 115 13.04 -2.32 -8.36
N ARG A 116 13.38 -3.32 -7.52
CA ARG A 116 14.19 -3.15 -6.30
C ARG A 116 15.46 -2.33 -6.54
N GLU A 117 16.20 -2.64 -7.60
CA GLU A 117 17.46 -1.94 -7.91
C GLU A 117 17.25 -0.46 -8.24
N ALA A 118 16.22 -0.14 -9.02
CA ALA A 118 15.87 1.24 -9.35
C ALA A 118 15.36 2.01 -8.12
N VAL A 119 14.50 1.39 -7.31
CA VAL A 119 14.02 1.97 -6.03
C VAL A 119 15.21 2.26 -5.11
N ALA A 120 16.13 1.31 -4.93
CA ALA A 120 17.33 1.49 -4.11
C ALA A 120 18.23 2.63 -4.63
N ALA A 121 18.41 2.75 -5.95
CA ALA A 121 19.18 3.83 -6.55
C ALA A 121 18.54 5.20 -6.28
N ILE A 122 17.22 5.34 -6.44
CA ILE A 122 16.49 6.58 -6.12
C ILE A 122 16.63 6.93 -4.65
N VAL A 123 16.42 5.97 -3.75
CA VAL A 123 16.55 6.15 -2.30
C VAL A 123 17.95 6.68 -1.95
N ALA A 124 19.01 6.11 -2.51
CA ALA A 124 20.38 6.54 -2.26
C ALA A 124 20.64 7.99 -2.69
N THR A 125 19.95 8.51 -3.71
CA THR A 125 20.04 9.92 -4.13
C THR A 125 19.27 10.87 -3.22
N LEU A 126 18.23 10.38 -2.54
CA LEU A 126 17.39 11.17 -1.65
C LEU A 126 17.96 11.21 -0.23
N GLU A 127 18.68 10.18 0.20
CA GLU A 127 19.39 10.13 1.49
C GLU A 127 20.52 11.16 1.56
N THR A 128 20.29 12.29 2.23
CA THR A 128 21.34 13.25 2.60
C THR A 128 22.12 12.78 3.84
N PRO A 129 23.40 13.18 4.02
CA PRO A 129 24.28 12.60 5.04
C PRO A 129 23.83 12.90 6.47
N LYS A 130 23.37 11.84 7.17
CA LYS A 130 23.31 11.52 8.62
C LYS A 130 22.93 12.58 9.69
N LYS A 131 22.81 13.87 9.39
CA LYS A 131 22.44 14.89 10.39
C LYS A 131 20.93 15.11 10.54
N PHE A 132 20.14 14.67 9.56
CA PHE A 132 18.69 14.63 9.61
C PHE A 132 18.25 13.21 9.27
N GLY A 133 17.30 12.68 10.03
CA GLY A 133 16.94 11.26 10.06
C GLY A 133 16.61 10.65 8.70
N ARG A 134 16.61 9.31 8.68
CA ARG A 134 16.29 8.46 7.54
C ARG A 134 15.04 8.97 6.79
N LEU A 135 15.20 9.32 5.51
CA LEU A 135 14.12 9.83 4.63
C LEU A 135 13.20 8.74 4.09
N VAL A 136 13.42 7.49 4.53
CA VAL A 136 12.83 6.27 3.97
C VAL A 136 12.32 5.36 5.07
N ALA A 137 11.03 5.01 5.01
CA ALA A 137 10.40 4.03 5.91
C ALA A 137 10.67 2.58 5.44
N PRO A 138 10.28 1.54 6.22
CA PRO A 138 10.55 0.14 5.87
C PRO A 138 10.03 -0.23 4.48
N SER A 139 10.77 -1.07 3.76
CA SER A 139 10.38 -1.55 2.45
C SER A 139 9.43 -2.75 2.54
N ILE A 140 8.48 -2.79 1.61
CA ILE A 140 7.58 -3.92 1.40
C ILE A 140 7.99 -4.60 0.11
N HIS A 141 8.32 -5.88 0.16
CA HIS A 141 8.47 -6.69 -1.05
C HIS A 141 7.12 -6.76 -1.75
N CYS A 142 7.09 -6.25 -2.98
CA CYS A 142 5.89 -6.21 -3.82
C CYS A 142 6.25 -6.77 -5.19
N GLY A 143 5.23 -7.14 -5.96
CA GLY A 143 5.41 -7.30 -7.39
C GLY A 143 5.95 -6.03 -8.03
N ALA A 144 6.87 -6.15 -8.98
CA ALA A 144 7.22 -5.03 -9.85
C ALA A 144 6.04 -4.72 -10.79
N GLU A 145 5.01 -4.07 -10.28
CA GLU A 145 3.90 -3.53 -11.07
C GLU A 145 4.13 -2.02 -11.28
N ASN A 146 4.43 -1.64 -12.51
CA ASN A 146 4.58 -0.26 -12.91
C ASN A 146 3.18 0.28 -13.27
N ARG A 147 2.35 0.61 -12.27
CA ARG A 147 1.02 1.21 -12.50
C ARG A 147 1.04 2.70 -12.24
N HIS A 148 0.50 3.46 -13.18
CA HIS A 148 0.18 4.89 -13.05
C HIS A 148 -1.17 5.15 -12.36
N GLU A 149 -1.61 4.26 -11.46
CA GLU A 149 -2.86 4.46 -10.71
C GLU A 149 -2.53 5.34 -9.48
N ARG A 150 -2.66 6.66 -9.64
CA ARG A 150 -2.66 7.60 -8.53
C ARG A 150 -4.00 7.46 -7.80
N PHE A 151 -3.97 6.98 -6.55
CA PHE A 151 -5.09 7.11 -5.62
C PHE A 151 -5.02 8.46 -4.92
#